data_AF-A0A2G1X3Y5-F1
#
_entry.id   AF-A0A2G1X3Y5-F1
#
_cell.length_a   1.000
_cell.length_b   1.000
_cell.length_c   1.000
_cell.angle_alpha   90.00
_cell.angle_beta   90.00
_cell.angle_gamma   90.00
#
_symmetry.space_group_name_H-M   'P 1'
#
loop_
_entity.id
_entity.type
_entity.pdbx_description
1 polymer ?
#
loop_
_entity_poly.entity_id
_entity_poly.type
_entity_poly.pdbx_seq_one_letter_code
_entity_poly.pdbx_strand_id
1 'polypeptide(L)'
;MRPVDEAILEHLRSEGNLTPDALEKLDVTVSNYASNRLTKLRKYGLVERVVPGVRGLYRITDAGEAFLDEELDASELEPTDS
;
A
#
# COMPACT_ATOMS: atom_id res chain seq x y z
N MET A 1 5.02 9.45 6.00
CA MET A 1 3.83 8.56 5.87
C MET A 1 2.82 8.88 6.97
N ARG A 2 1.72 8.14 7.10
CA ARG A 2 0.72 8.25 8.19
C ARG A 2 0.47 6.86 8.78
N PRO A 3 -0.04 6.74 10.02
CA PRO A 3 -0.25 5.43 10.65
C PRO A 3 -1.10 4.45 9.83
N VAL A 4 -2.14 4.93 9.16
CA VAL A 4 -2.98 4.09 8.28
C VAL A 4 -2.24 3.55 7.05
N ASP A 5 -1.15 4.18 6.61
CA ASP A 5 -0.35 3.67 5.50
C ASP A 5 0.41 2.41 5.90
N GLU A 6 0.98 2.43 7.10
CA GLU A 6 1.67 1.30 7.71
C GLU A 6 0.69 0.14 7.95
N ALA A 7 -0.47 0.42 8.54
CA ALA A 7 -1.52 -0.60 8.72
C ALA A 7 -1.96 -1.23 7.39
N ILE A 8 -2.06 -0.46 6.30
CA ILE A 8 -2.36 -1.00 4.96
C ILE A 8 -1.23 -1.91 4.47
N LEU A 9 0.03 -1.51 4.63
CA LEU A 9 1.19 -2.31 4.21
C LEU A 9 1.28 -3.61 5.03
N GLU A 10 1.07 -3.56 6.34
CA GLU A 10 1.04 -4.74 7.21
C GLU A 10 -0.01 -5.76 6.77
N HIS A 11 -1.22 -5.32 6.42
CA HIS A 11 -2.27 -6.21 5.93
C HIS A 11 -1.96 -6.75 4.52
N LEU A 12 -1.31 -5.97 3.66
CA LEU A 12 -0.83 -6.48 2.37
C LEU A 12 0.27 -7.54 2.56
N ARG A 13 1.12 -7.39 3.58
CA ARG A 13 2.15 -8.37 3.98
C ARG A 13 1.53 -9.66 4.53
N SER A 14 0.52 -9.55 5.40
CA SER A 14 -0.08 -10.72 6.07
C SER A 14 -1.13 -11.44 5.22
N GLU A 15 -2.03 -10.71 4.57
CA GLU A 15 -3.16 -11.27 3.82
C GLU A 15 -2.85 -11.43 2.31
N GLY A 16 -1.77 -10.83 1.83
CA GLY A 16 -1.41 -10.79 0.42
C GLY A 16 -2.14 -9.69 -0.35
N ASN A 17 -2.57 -10.00 -1.58
CA ASN A 17 -3.09 -8.98 -2.48
C ASN A 17 -4.48 -8.50 -2.04
N LEU A 18 -4.63 -7.21 -1.72
CA LEU A 18 -5.89 -6.64 -1.24
C LEU A 18 -6.44 -5.56 -2.16
N THR A 19 -7.77 -5.38 -2.05
CA THR A 19 -8.48 -4.25 -2.65
C THR A 19 -8.87 -3.22 -1.58
N PRO A 20 -9.17 -1.96 -1.96
CA PRO A 20 -9.72 -0.98 -1.01
C PRO A 20 -10.95 -1.47 -0.25
N ASP A 21 -11.82 -2.25 -0.91
CA ASP A 21 -13.00 -2.85 -0.31
C ASP A 21 -12.65 -3.96 0.70
N ALA A 22 -11.61 -4.75 0.42
CA ALA A 22 -11.11 -5.75 1.36
C ALA A 22 -10.52 -5.09 2.63
N LEU A 23 -9.79 -3.98 2.48
CA LEU A 23 -9.25 -3.22 3.62
C LEU A 23 -10.36 -2.65 4.53
N GLU A 24 -11.50 -2.24 3.95
CA GLU A 24 -12.67 -1.82 4.74
C GLU A 24 -13.33 -3.00 5.45
N LYS A 25 -13.46 -4.15 4.80
CA LYS A 25 -14.00 -5.39 5.42
C LYS A 25 -13.11 -5.93 6.54
N LEU A 26 -11.83 -5.62 6.51
CA LEU A 26 -10.85 -5.93 7.56
C LEU A 26 -10.77 -4.85 8.65
N ASP A 27 -11.65 -3.84 8.61
CA ASP A 27 -11.69 -2.72 9.57
C ASP A 27 -10.39 -1.89 9.64
N VAL A 28 -9.61 -1.87 8.56
CA VAL A 28 -8.38 -1.05 8.48
C VAL A 28 -8.73 0.42 8.27
N THR A 29 -9.55 0.70 7.26
CA THR A 29 -10.09 2.04 6.96
C THR A 29 -11.17 1.97 5.88
N VAL A 30 -11.96 3.03 5.72
CA VAL A 30 -13.00 3.11 4.68
C VAL A 30 -12.42 3.04 3.27
N SER A 31 -13.10 2.34 2.35
CA SER A 31 -12.57 1.98 1.02
C SER A 31 -12.14 3.19 0.17
N ASN A 32 -12.91 4.29 0.20
CA ASN A 32 -12.53 5.51 -0.52
C ASN A 32 -11.20 6.09 -0.02
N TYR A 33 -10.96 6.04 1.29
CA TYR A 33 -9.71 6.50 1.86
C TYR A 33 -8.58 5.54 1.56
N ALA A 34 -8.80 4.23 1.71
CA ALA A 34 -7.84 3.19 1.32
C ALA A 34 -7.37 3.37 -0.12
N SER A 35 -8.28 3.64 -1.07
CA SER A 35 -7.96 3.89 -2.48
C SER A 35 -7.02 5.08 -2.68
N ASN A 36 -7.27 6.19 -1.98
CA ASN A 36 -6.38 7.37 -2.02
C ASN A 36 -5.00 7.04 -1.46
N ARG A 37 -4.94 6.17 -0.44
CA ARG A 37 -3.68 5.78 0.21
C ARG A 37 -2.86 4.81 -0.60
N LEU A 38 -3.48 3.78 -1.15
CA LEU A 38 -2.85 2.87 -2.10
C LEU A 38 -2.32 3.61 -3.33
N THR A 39 -3.02 4.64 -3.82
CA THR A 39 -2.53 5.50 -4.91
C THR A 39 -1.27 6.26 -4.49
N LYS A 40 -1.24 6.82 -3.27
CA LYS A 40 -0.05 7.53 -2.76
C LYS A 40 1.10 6.56 -2.50
N LEU A 41 0.86 5.43 -1.86
CA LEU A 41 1.87 4.38 -1.61
C LEU A 41 2.49 3.89 -2.92
N ARG A 42 1.67 3.68 -3.96
CA ARG A 42 2.15 3.33 -5.30
C ARG A 42 3.05 4.40 -5.89
N LYS A 43 2.70 5.68 -5.70
CA LYS A 43 3.54 6.81 -6.15
C LYS A 43 4.92 6.79 -5.48
N TYR A 44 5.08 6.17 -4.32
CA TYR A 44 6.38 6.02 -3.65
C TYR A 44 6.96 4.60 -3.82
N GLY A 45 6.42 3.80 -4.76
CA GLY A 45 6.92 2.46 -5.04
C GLY A 45 6.70 1.43 -3.93
N LEU A 46 5.93 1.73 -2.87
CA LEU A 46 5.72 0.82 -1.73
C LEU A 46 4.65 -0.25 -2.00
N VAL A 47 3.79 -0.01 -2.98
CA VAL A 47 2.80 -0.99 -3.47
C VAL A 47 2.71 -0.91 -4.99
N GLU A 48 2.25 -1.98 -5.62
CA GLU A 48 2.01 -2.04 -7.06
C GLU A 48 0.65 -2.67 -7.38
N ARG A 49 0.18 -2.49 -8.63
CA ARG A 49 -1.04 -3.14 -9.10
C ARG A 49 -0.70 -4.53 -9.63
N VAL A 50 -1.46 -5.53 -9.19
CA VAL A 50 -1.17 -6.94 -9.49
C VAL A 50 -1.46 -7.31 -10.94
N VAL A 51 -2.57 -6.82 -11.49
CA VAL A 51 -3.01 -7.18 -12.85
C VAL A 51 -3.40 -5.92 -13.62
N PRO A 52 -2.77 -5.65 -14.78
CA PRO A 52 -3.20 -4.59 -15.68
C PRO A 52 -4.68 -4.74 -16.06
N GLY A 53 -5.45 -3.65 -15.95
CA GLY A 53 -6.89 -3.65 -16.25
C GLY A 53 -7.79 -4.13 -15.11
N VAL A 54 -7.26 -4.85 -14.11
CA VAL A 54 -8.03 -5.14 -12.87
C VAL A 54 -7.95 -3.92 -11.96
N ARG A 55 -9.12 -3.37 -11.63
CA ARG A 55 -9.19 -2.19 -10.77
C ARG A 55 -8.96 -2.58 -9.32
N GLY A 56 -8.00 -1.89 -8.71
CA GLY A 56 -7.89 -1.82 -7.26
C GLY A 56 -7.27 -3.02 -6.57
N LEU A 57 -6.69 -4.00 -7.26
CA LEU A 57 -5.93 -5.07 -6.62
C LEU A 57 -4.45 -4.68 -6.49
N TYR A 58 -3.97 -4.58 -5.25
CA TYR A 58 -2.61 -4.15 -4.93
C TYR A 58 -1.83 -5.24 -4.20
N ARG A 59 -0.51 -5.23 -4.36
CA ARG A 59 0.44 -5.97 -3.51
C ARG A 59 1.49 -5.04 -2.92
N ILE A 60 2.07 -5.43 -1.81
CA ILE A 60 3.28 -4.81 -1.26
C ILE A 60 4.50 -5.15 -2.14
N THR A 61 5.40 -4.18 -2.30
CA THR A 61 6.68 -4.35 -3.01
C THR A 61 7.81 -4.59 -2.01
N ASP A 62 8.99 -4.96 -2.49
CA ASP A 62 10.18 -5.14 -1.65
C ASP A 62 10.55 -3.84 -0.90
N ALA A 63 10.32 -2.67 -1.51
CA ALA A 63 10.51 -1.39 -0.84
C ALA A 63 9.45 -1.14 0.25
N GLY A 64 8.22 -1.61 0.06
CA GLY A 64 7.18 -1.59 1.08
C GLY A 64 7.53 -2.48 2.28
N GLU A 65 8.09 -3.65 2.03
CA GLU A 65 8.60 -4.57 3.06
C GLU A 65 9.75 -3.93 3.85
N ALA A 66 10.76 -3.40 3.15
CA ALA A 66 11.89 -2.70 3.77
C ALA A 66 11.46 -1.48 4.60
N PHE A 67 10.42 -0.76 4.16
CA PHE A 67 9.84 0.33 4.94
C PHE A 67 9.22 -0.17 6.27
N LEU A 68 8.51 -1.31 6.25
CA LEU A 68 7.95 -1.92 7.47
C LEU A 68 9.02 -2.48 8.40
N ASP A 69 10.14 -2.95 7.86
CA ASP A 69 11.26 -3.49 8.62
C ASP A 69 12.23 -2.39 9.12
N GLU A 70 11.86 -1.11 8.97
CA GLU A 70 12.69 0.06 9.31
C GLU A 70 14.04 0.12 8.56
N GLU A 71 14.20 -0.65 7.48
CA GLU A 71 15.39 -0.67 6.63
C GLU A 71 15.38 0.45 5.58
N LEU A 72 14.21 1.09 5.36
CA LEU A 72 14.02 2.23 4.46
C LEU A 72 13.24 3.33 5.18
N ASP A 73 13.84 4.51 5.34
CA ASP A 73 13.18 5.65 5.95
C ASP A 73 12.21 6.33 4.96
N ALA A 74 11.01 6.71 5.42
CA ALA A 74 10.04 7.43 4.60
C ALA A 74 10.55 8.77 4.04
N SER A 75 11.57 9.37 4.66
CA SER A 75 12.21 10.61 4.20
C SER A 75 13.11 10.41 2.99
N GLU A 76 13.55 9.18 2.75
CA GLU A 76 14.38 8.79 1.60
C GLU A 76 13.53 8.41 0.37
N LEU A 77 12.21 8.31 0.52
CA LEU A 77 11.30 7.96 -0.57
C LEU A 77 11.08 9.13 -1.53
N GLU A 78 11.59 8.97 -2.75
CA GLU A 78 11.24 9.85 -3.87
C GLU A 78 10.00 9.33 -4.61
N PRO A 79 9.11 10.23 -5.07
CA PRO A 79 7.98 9.82 -5.88
C PRO A 79 8.46 9.26 -7.23
N THR A 80 7.98 8.08 -7.59
CA THR A 80 8.20 7.46 -8.89
C THR A 80 7.30 8.11 -9.95
N ASP A 81 7.84 8.31 -11.16
CA ASP A 81 7.05 8.68 -12.34
C ASP A 81 6.15 7.50 -12.69
N SER A 82 4.91 7.47 -12.18
CA SER A 82 4.02 6.29 -12.26
C SER A 82 2.59 6.62 -12.60
#